data_AF-A0A024VG81-F1
#
_entry.id   AF-A0A024VG81-F1
#
_cell.length_a   1.000
_cell.length_b   1.000
_cell.length_c   1.000
_cell.angle_alpha   90.00
_cell.angle_beta   90.00
_cell.angle_gamma   90.00
#
_symmetry.space_group_name_H-M   'P 1'
#
loop_
_entity.id
_entity.type
_entity.pdbx_description
1 polymer ?
#
loop_
_entity_poly.entity_id
_entity_poly.type
_entity_poly.pdbx_seq_one_letter_code
_entity_poly.pdbx_strand_id
1 'polypeptide(L)'
;MNIQKQYDEKKKPLFEKRDEIIQKIPGFWANTLRKHPALSDIVPEDIDILNHLVKLDLKDNMDNNGSYKITFIFGEKAKEFMEPLTLVKHVTFDNNQEKVVECTRIKWKEGKNPIAAVTHNRSDLDNEIPKWSIFEWFTTDELQDKPDVGELIRREIWHNPLSYYLGLEEFDEFDDDFDEEFDDDDDDDDDDDDDDDDDDKDDDLDGDDDGNNDDNDD
;
A
#
# COMPACT_ATOMS: atom_id res chain seq x y z
N MET A 1 -10.79 -15.34 -7.04
CA MET A 1 -9.55 -15.81 -6.36
C MET A 1 -8.32 -15.84 -7.26
N ASN A 2 -8.33 -16.48 -8.43
CA ASN A 2 -7.16 -16.51 -9.31
C ASN A 2 -6.77 -15.12 -9.85
N ILE A 3 -7.77 -14.30 -10.21
CA ILE A 3 -7.54 -12.92 -10.68
C ILE A 3 -6.87 -12.07 -9.58
N GLN A 4 -7.41 -12.09 -8.36
CA GLN A 4 -6.85 -11.35 -7.22
C GLN A 4 -5.37 -11.69 -7.00
N LYS A 5 -5.02 -12.99 -6.95
CA LYS A 5 -3.63 -13.44 -6.78
C LYS A 5 -2.72 -12.94 -7.90
N GLN A 6 -3.18 -12.96 -9.15
CA GLN A 6 -2.41 -12.42 -10.29
C GLN A 6 -2.15 -10.92 -10.14
N TYR A 7 -3.13 -10.14 -9.70
CA TYR A 7 -2.93 -8.71 -9.47
C TYR A 7 -2.05 -8.43 -8.24
N ASP A 8 -2.17 -9.21 -7.18
CA ASP A 8 -1.33 -9.07 -5.99
C ASP A 8 0.15 -9.35 -6.32
N GLU A 9 0.43 -10.36 -7.15
CA GLU A 9 1.77 -10.64 -7.66
C GLU A 9 2.32 -9.48 -8.50
N LYS A 10 1.49 -8.87 -9.36
CA LYS A 10 1.86 -7.69 -10.15
C LYS A 10 2.07 -6.44 -9.30
N LYS A 11 1.34 -6.29 -8.18
CA LYS A 11 1.47 -5.16 -7.25
C LYS A 11 2.72 -5.25 -6.39
N LYS A 12 3.21 -6.46 -6.09
CA LYS A 12 4.40 -6.67 -5.25
C LYS A 12 5.63 -5.81 -5.65
N PRO A 13 6.10 -5.80 -6.92
CA PRO A 13 7.22 -4.93 -7.30
C PRO A 13 6.91 -3.43 -7.19
N LEU A 14 5.63 -3.02 -7.28
CA LEU A 14 5.22 -1.64 -7.07
C LEU A 14 5.30 -1.26 -5.59
N PHE A 15 4.91 -2.16 -4.68
CA PHE A 15 5.05 -1.94 -3.24
C PHE A 15 6.52 -1.89 -2.80
N GLU A 16 7.41 -2.70 -3.39
CA GLU A 16 8.85 -2.59 -3.10
C GLU A 16 9.41 -1.22 -3.56
N LYS A 17 9.04 -0.74 -4.76
CA LYS A 17 9.41 0.62 -5.20
C LYS A 17 8.85 1.71 -4.28
N ARG A 18 7.61 1.53 -3.79
CA ARG A 18 7.00 2.44 -2.80
C ARG A 18 7.81 2.46 -1.51
N ASP A 19 8.24 1.30 -1.02
CA ASP A 19 9.06 1.18 0.18
C ASP A 19 10.43 1.87 0.01
N GLU A 20 11.08 1.73 -1.15
CA GLU A 20 12.34 2.43 -1.46
C GLU A 20 12.19 3.97 -1.42
N ILE A 21 11.02 4.50 -1.79
CA ILE A 21 10.71 5.93 -1.70
C ILE A 21 10.41 6.31 -0.23
N ILE A 22 9.55 5.56 0.45
CA ILE A 22 9.16 5.81 1.85
C ILE A 22 10.38 5.83 2.77
N GLN A 23 11.35 4.95 2.57
CA GLN A 23 12.59 4.93 3.37
C GLN A 23 13.40 6.24 3.30
N LYS A 24 13.21 7.04 2.25
CA LYS A 24 13.86 8.35 2.07
C LYS A 24 13.08 9.49 2.75
N ILE A 25 11.88 9.23 3.25
CA ILE A 25 10.99 10.22 3.89
C ILE A 25 11.00 9.96 5.41
N PRO A 26 11.73 10.76 6.21
CA PRO A 26 11.82 10.54 7.65
C PRO A 26 10.46 10.62 8.33
N GLY A 27 10.14 9.61 9.14
CA GLY A 27 8.89 9.57 9.90
C GLY A 27 7.63 9.45 9.04
N PHE A 28 7.73 8.95 7.80
CA PHE A 28 6.57 8.77 6.91
C PHE A 28 5.42 8.05 7.62
N TRP A 29 5.65 6.82 8.09
CA TRP A 29 4.59 6.01 8.71
C TRP A 29 4.04 6.62 10.01
N ALA A 30 4.88 7.28 10.82
CA ALA A 30 4.40 7.99 12.01
C ALA A 30 3.40 9.09 11.65
N ASN A 31 3.71 9.87 10.62
CA ASN A 31 2.87 10.96 10.14
C ASN A 31 1.63 10.45 9.39
N THR A 32 1.73 9.33 8.68
CA THR A 32 0.62 8.67 8.00
C THR A 32 -0.38 8.10 9.01
N LEU A 33 0.07 7.24 9.93
CA LEU A 33 -0.81 6.51 10.85
C LEU A 33 -1.57 7.48 11.77
N ARG A 34 -0.89 8.45 12.39
CA ARG A 34 -1.52 9.39 13.34
C ARG A 34 -2.54 10.34 12.71
N LYS A 35 -2.54 10.47 11.39
CA LYS A 35 -3.48 11.33 10.65
C LYS A 35 -4.78 10.62 10.31
N HIS A 36 -4.82 9.29 10.40
CA HIS A 36 -6.06 8.54 10.26
C HIS A 36 -7.01 8.90 11.41
N PRO A 37 -8.30 9.24 11.16
CA PRO A 37 -9.23 9.69 12.20
C PRO A 37 -9.32 8.76 13.41
N ALA A 38 -9.41 7.45 13.18
CA ALA A 38 -9.45 6.45 14.26
C ALA A 38 -8.15 6.32 15.08
N LEU A 39 -7.01 6.83 14.60
CA LEU A 39 -5.71 6.77 15.28
C LEU A 39 -5.26 8.15 15.79
N SER A 40 -6.12 9.17 15.73
CA SER A 40 -5.79 10.55 16.09
C SER A 40 -5.53 10.75 17.60
N ASP A 41 -6.19 9.96 18.45
CA ASP A 41 -6.11 10.04 19.91
C ASP A 41 -5.07 9.10 20.54
N ILE A 42 -4.07 8.65 19.79
CA ILE A 42 -2.97 7.84 20.34
C ILE A 42 -2.07 8.68 21.26
N VAL A 43 -1.45 8.04 22.25
CA VAL A 43 -0.57 8.72 23.20
C VAL A 43 0.68 9.28 22.50
N PRO A 44 1.21 10.46 22.91
CA PRO A 44 2.40 11.05 22.31
C PRO A 44 3.63 10.12 22.30
N GLU A 45 3.76 9.27 23.31
CA GLU A 45 4.82 8.27 23.43
C GLU A 45 4.82 7.26 22.28
N ASP A 46 3.67 7.00 21.65
CA ASP A 46 3.62 6.16 20.45
C ASP A 46 4.34 6.83 19.29
N ILE A 47 4.22 8.15 19.16
CA ILE A 47 4.85 8.90 18.08
C ILE A 47 6.37 8.84 18.20
N ASP A 48 6.90 8.90 19.42
CA ASP A 48 8.34 8.74 19.67
C ASP A 48 8.86 7.40 19.13
N ILE A 49 8.08 6.33 19.27
CA ILE A 49 8.46 4.99 18.78
C ILE A 49 8.19 4.87 17.27
N LEU A 50 7.03 5.32 16.78
CA LEU A 50 6.63 5.27 15.38
C LEU A 50 7.54 6.11 14.48
N ASN A 51 8.17 7.17 15.00
CA ASN A 51 9.20 7.94 14.28
C ASN A 51 10.40 7.08 13.87
N HIS A 52 10.57 5.91 14.48
CA HIS A 52 11.60 4.93 14.14
C HIS A 52 11.08 3.76 13.29
N LEU A 53 9.82 3.78 12.87
CA LEU A 53 9.24 2.78 11.97
C LEU A 53 9.79 2.97 10.55
N VAL A 54 10.64 2.04 10.11
CA VAL A 54 11.34 2.11 8.82
C VAL A 54 10.51 1.48 7.72
N LYS A 55 9.89 0.33 8.00
CA LYS A 55 9.06 -0.40 7.03
C LYS A 55 7.82 -0.95 7.74
N LEU A 56 6.68 -0.78 7.08
CA LEU A 56 5.42 -1.41 7.41
C LEU A 56 5.11 -2.30 6.20
N ASP A 57 4.98 -3.60 6.41
CA ASP A 57 4.71 -4.58 5.36
C ASP A 57 3.39 -5.29 5.66
N LEU A 58 2.48 -5.31 4.68
CA LEU A 58 1.22 -6.04 4.74
C LEU A 58 1.28 -7.18 3.72
N LYS A 59 1.20 -8.41 4.23
CA LYS A 59 0.92 -9.61 3.44
C LYS A 59 -0.54 -9.94 3.60
N ASP A 60 -1.36 -9.42 2.69
CA ASP A 60 -2.80 -9.64 2.68
C ASP A 60 -3.19 -10.89 1.86
N ASN A 61 -4.43 -11.37 2.04
CA ASN A 61 -5.03 -12.48 1.30
C ASN A 61 -4.12 -13.72 1.23
N MET A 62 -3.49 -14.05 2.35
CA MET A 62 -2.55 -15.17 2.46
C MET A 62 -3.24 -16.52 2.23
N ASP A 63 -4.55 -16.57 2.43
CA ASP A 63 -5.41 -17.69 2.12
C ASP A 63 -6.76 -17.23 1.53
N ASN A 64 -7.66 -18.20 1.37
CA ASN A 64 -8.96 -17.97 0.77
C ASN A 64 -9.98 -17.30 1.71
N ASN A 65 -9.61 -17.10 2.96
CA ASN A 65 -10.46 -16.60 4.04
C ASN A 65 -10.10 -15.15 4.40
N GLY A 66 -9.13 -14.56 3.72
CA GLY A 66 -8.69 -13.18 3.95
C GLY A 66 -7.71 -13.07 5.11
N SER A 67 -6.97 -14.13 5.46
CA SER A 67 -5.92 -14.05 6.46
C SER A 67 -4.81 -13.09 6.03
N TYR A 68 -4.25 -12.36 6.98
CA TYR A 68 -3.25 -11.35 6.72
C TYR A 68 -2.16 -11.31 7.78
N LYS A 69 -1.00 -10.80 7.41
CA LYS A 69 0.11 -10.58 8.33
C LYS A 69 0.68 -9.18 8.14
N ILE A 70 0.75 -8.43 9.24
CA ILE A 70 1.38 -7.12 9.26
C ILE A 70 2.70 -7.22 10.01
N THR A 71 3.75 -6.64 9.42
CA THR A 71 5.09 -6.59 9.98
C THR A 71 5.54 -5.14 10.09
N PHE A 72 5.83 -4.71 11.31
CA PHE A 72 6.45 -3.43 11.61
C PHE A 72 7.94 -3.66 11.82
N ILE A 73 8.78 -2.97 11.05
CA ILE A 73 10.23 -3.05 11.13
C ILE A 73 10.77 -1.69 11.57
N PHE A 74 11.31 -1.66 12.79
CA PHE A 74 11.88 -0.47 13.39
C PHE A 74 13.39 -0.39 13.17
N GLY A 75 13.90 0.83 13.07
CA GLY A 75 15.33 1.09 13.00
C GLY A 75 16.03 0.90 14.35
N GLU A 76 17.35 0.80 14.32
CA GLU A 76 18.21 0.55 15.49
C GLU A 76 17.98 1.51 16.67
N LYS A 77 17.58 2.75 16.40
CA LYS A 77 17.27 3.75 17.45
C LYS A 77 16.09 3.32 18.34
N ALA A 78 15.17 2.49 17.83
CA ALA A 78 14.04 2.00 18.61
C ALA A 78 14.45 1.04 19.76
N LYS A 79 15.71 0.58 19.81
CA LYS A 79 16.25 -0.19 20.95
C LYS A 79 16.21 0.59 22.27
N GLU A 80 16.12 1.91 22.21
CA GLU A 80 15.86 2.75 23.38
C GLU A 80 14.53 2.41 24.05
N PHE A 81 13.53 1.97 23.28
CA PHE A 81 12.17 1.74 23.78
C PHE A 81 11.86 0.28 23.99
N MET A 82 12.26 -0.60 23.06
CA MET A 82 11.78 -1.97 23.05
C MET A 82 12.73 -2.98 22.39
N GLU A 83 12.44 -4.26 22.65
CA GLU A 83 12.95 -5.41 21.91
C GLU A 83 11.79 -6.42 21.70
N PRO A 84 11.67 -7.09 20.54
CA PRO A 84 12.53 -6.95 19.35
C PRO A 84 12.16 -5.72 18.51
N LEU A 85 12.99 -5.39 17.51
CA LEU A 85 12.74 -4.31 16.55
C LEU A 85 11.83 -4.71 15.36
N THR A 86 11.38 -5.95 15.33
CA THR A 86 10.44 -6.41 14.30
C THR A 86 9.22 -6.99 14.99
N LEU A 87 8.09 -6.33 14.79
CA LEU A 87 6.82 -6.74 15.38
C LEU A 87 5.94 -7.34 14.28
N VAL A 88 5.56 -8.59 14.47
CA VAL A 88 4.69 -9.33 13.57
C VAL A 88 3.38 -9.62 14.27
N LYS A 89 2.27 -9.36 13.60
CA LYS A 89 0.95 -9.89 13.96
C LYS A 89 0.33 -10.57 12.74
N HIS A 90 -0.01 -11.84 12.88
CA HIS A 90 -0.62 -12.68 11.85
C HIS A 90 -2.00 -13.12 12.34
N VAL A 91 -2.99 -12.72 11.57
CA VAL A 91 -4.39 -12.96 11.83
C VAL A 91 -4.92 -13.90 10.76
N THR A 92 -5.62 -14.93 11.19
CA THR A 92 -6.29 -15.89 10.30
C THR A 92 -7.78 -15.93 10.57
N PHE A 93 -8.55 -16.23 9.52
CA PHE A 93 -10.00 -16.34 9.64
C PHE A 93 -10.45 -17.78 9.38
N ASP A 94 -11.13 -18.37 10.35
CA ASP A 94 -11.69 -19.72 10.25
C ASP A 94 -13.19 -19.67 10.56
N ASN A 95 -14.03 -20.03 9.59
CA ASN A 95 -15.49 -19.91 9.66
C ASN A 95 -15.98 -18.51 10.12
N ASN A 96 -15.39 -17.45 9.57
CA ASN A 96 -15.65 -16.05 9.92
C ASN A 96 -15.31 -15.68 11.37
N GLN A 97 -14.54 -16.50 12.07
CA GLN A 97 -13.97 -16.16 13.37
C GLN A 97 -12.51 -15.76 13.19
N GLU A 98 -12.18 -14.59 13.73
CA GLU A 98 -10.81 -14.11 13.78
C GLU A 98 -9.99 -14.90 14.79
N LYS A 99 -8.76 -15.28 14.39
CA LYS A 99 -7.80 -15.97 15.25
C LYS A 99 -6.41 -15.37 15.05
N VAL A 100 -5.81 -14.89 16.14
CA VAL A 100 -4.41 -14.45 16.13
C VAL A 100 -3.51 -15.68 16.27
N VAL A 101 -2.77 -16.01 15.21
CA VAL A 101 -1.88 -17.20 15.18
C VAL A 101 -0.43 -16.86 15.50
N GLU A 102 -0.04 -15.60 15.28
CA GLU A 102 1.28 -15.08 15.62
C GLU A 102 1.10 -13.65 16.12
N CYS A 103 1.65 -13.33 17.29
CA CYS A 103 1.77 -11.95 17.74
C CYS A 103 3.06 -11.79 18.52
N THR A 104 3.88 -10.83 18.10
CA THR A 104 5.17 -10.59 18.73
C THR A 104 4.97 -9.97 20.10
N ARG A 105 5.52 -10.60 21.14
CA ARG A 105 5.51 -10.05 22.50
C ARG A 105 6.60 -8.99 22.66
N ILE A 106 6.19 -7.75 22.85
CA ILE A 106 7.08 -6.62 23.04
C ILE A 106 7.67 -6.63 24.45
N LYS A 107 8.98 -6.44 24.57
CA LYS A 107 9.68 -6.19 25.83
C LYS A 107 10.13 -4.74 25.89
N TRP A 108 9.35 -3.94 26.60
CA TRP A 108 9.67 -2.53 26.83
C TRP A 108 10.87 -2.35 27.75
N LYS A 109 11.69 -1.33 27.49
CA LYS A 109 12.70 -0.84 28.44
C LYS A 109 12.01 -0.13 29.60
N GLU A 110 12.74 0.04 30.70
CA GLU A 110 12.24 0.70 31.90
C GLU A 110 11.76 2.14 31.59
N GLY A 111 10.52 2.46 31.96
CA GLY A 111 9.91 3.78 31.71
C GLY A 111 9.57 4.07 30.24
N LYS A 112 9.71 3.11 29.33
CA LYS A 112 9.50 3.31 27.88
C LYS A 112 8.26 2.60 27.32
N ASN A 113 7.41 2.04 28.18
CA ASN A 113 6.17 1.39 27.76
C ASN A 113 5.08 2.45 27.51
N PRO A 114 4.65 2.70 26.26
CA PRO A 114 3.64 3.70 25.95
C PRO A 114 2.26 3.35 26.54
N ILE A 115 1.97 2.06 26.74
CA ILE A 115 0.72 1.59 27.36
C ILE A 115 0.62 2.07 28.82
N ALA A 116 1.75 2.23 29.51
CA ALA A 116 1.75 2.77 30.88
C ALA A 116 1.45 4.28 30.91
N ALA A 117 1.78 5.03 29.85
CA ALA A 117 1.48 6.45 29.75
C ALA A 117 -0.04 6.73 29.68
N VAL A 118 -0.81 5.78 29.14
CA VAL A 118 -2.29 5.85 29.11
C VAL A 118 -2.87 6.03 30.51
N THR A 119 -2.34 5.32 31.52
CA THR A 119 -2.83 5.42 32.90
C THR A 119 -2.47 6.72 33.61
N HIS A 120 -1.34 7.34 33.24
CA HIS A 120 -0.93 8.63 33.81
C HIS A 120 -1.73 9.80 33.22
N ASN A 121 -2.12 9.72 31.95
CA ASN A 121 -2.91 10.78 31.31
C ASN A 121 -4.40 10.79 31.75
N ARG A 122 -4.90 9.74 32.42
CA ARG A 122 -6.28 9.69 32.94
C ARG A 122 -6.49 10.45 34.24
N SER A 123 -5.44 10.85 34.96
CA SER A 123 -5.59 11.53 36.27
C SER A 123 -5.92 13.01 36.16
N ASP A 124 -5.73 13.62 34.99
CA ASP A 124 -5.60 15.08 34.93
C ASP A 124 -6.79 15.84 34.30
N LEU A 125 -7.71 15.22 33.54
CA LEU A 125 -8.73 15.98 32.80
C LEU A 125 -10.10 15.29 32.73
N ASP A 126 -11.08 15.84 33.45
CA ASP A 126 -12.51 15.47 33.46
C ASP A 126 -13.25 15.76 32.13
N ASN A 127 -12.51 16.10 31.05
CA ASN A 127 -13.05 16.54 29.74
C ASN A 127 -12.19 16.13 28.51
N GLU A 128 -11.11 15.36 28.66
CA GLU A 128 -10.32 14.89 27.49
C GLU A 128 -10.78 13.51 27.03
N ILE A 129 -10.82 13.31 25.70
CA ILE A 129 -11.07 12.02 25.07
C ILE A 129 -10.01 11.02 25.58
N PRO A 130 -10.40 9.82 26.05
CA PRO A 130 -9.46 8.86 26.59
C PRO A 130 -8.47 8.41 25.52
N LYS A 131 -7.21 8.79 25.69
CA LYS A 131 -6.10 8.33 24.84
C LYS A 131 -5.81 6.85 25.04
N TRP A 132 -5.13 6.25 24.08
CA TRP A 132 -4.72 4.85 24.09
C TRP A 132 -3.39 4.67 23.36
N SER A 133 -2.75 3.51 23.50
CA SER A 133 -1.54 3.21 22.73
C SER A 133 -1.83 2.28 21.56
N ILE A 134 -1.38 2.61 20.35
CA ILE A 134 -1.43 1.76 19.16
C ILE A 134 -0.78 0.39 19.42
N PHE A 135 0.21 0.33 20.31
CA PHE A 135 0.88 -0.92 20.67
C PHE A 135 0.04 -1.85 21.54
N GLU A 136 -1.11 -1.40 22.07
CA GLU A 136 -2.12 -2.28 22.68
C GLU A 136 -2.63 -3.31 21.65
N TRP A 137 -2.61 -3.00 20.36
CA TRP A 137 -3.01 -3.91 19.29
C TRP A 137 -2.09 -5.13 19.14
N PHE A 138 -0.85 -5.08 19.62
CA PHE A 138 0.07 -6.23 19.64
C PHE A 138 -0.22 -7.17 20.81
N THR A 139 -1.40 -7.77 20.80
CA THR A 139 -1.86 -8.80 21.73
C THR A 139 -2.55 -9.94 20.98
N THR A 140 -2.67 -11.09 21.65
CA THR A 140 -3.47 -12.25 21.19
C THR A 140 -4.92 -12.17 21.63
N ASP A 141 -5.23 -11.28 22.58
CA ASP A 141 -6.58 -11.12 23.14
C ASP A 141 -7.44 -10.21 22.26
N GLU A 142 -8.76 -10.37 22.31
CA GLU A 142 -9.69 -9.46 21.63
C GLU A 142 -9.67 -8.08 22.31
N LEU A 143 -9.47 -7.02 21.53
CA LEU A 143 -9.61 -5.64 21.98
C LEU A 143 -11.05 -5.15 21.77
N GLN A 144 -11.87 -5.16 22.82
CA GLN A 144 -13.29 -4.79 22.70
C GLN A 144 -13.56 -3.26 22.67
N ASP A 145 -12.57 -2.40 22.95
CA ASP A 145 -12.77 -0.95 23.08
C ASP A 145 -11.71 -0.11 22.33
N LYS A 146 -11.05 -0.68 21.33
CA LYS A 146 -10.01 0.00 20.56
C LYS A 146 -10.21 -0.25 19.07
N PRO A 147 -9.83 0.70 18.21
CA PRO A 147 -9.82 0.48 16.77
C PRO A 147 -8.96 -0.72 16.40
N ASP A 148 -9.41 -1.52 15.44
CA ASP A 148 -8.60 -2.57 14.87
C ASP A 148 -7.59 -1.98 13.88
N VAL A 149 -6.39 -1.67 14.39
CA VAL A 149 -5.27 -1.14 13.61
C VAL A 149 -4.96 -2.00 12.37
N GLY A 150 -5.18 -3.32 12.44
CA GLY A 150 -4.92 -4.22 11.33
C GLY A 150 -5.86 -3.99 10.17
N GLU A 151 -7.14 -3.85 10.45
CA GLU A 151 -8.16 -3.57 9.44
C GLU A 151 -8.01 -2.15 8.86
N LEU A 152 -7.71 -1.15 9.70
CA LEU A 152 -7.44 0.22 9.23
C LEU A 152 -6.26 0.24 8.26
N ILE A 153 -5.14 -0.42 8.64
CA ILE A 153 -3.98 -0.55 7.75
C ILE A 153 -4.39 -1.25 6.47
N ARG A 154 -5.05 -2.41 6.58
CA ARG A 154 -5.36 -3.26 5.44
C ARG A 154 -6.28 -2.60 4.43
N ARG A 155 -7.38 -2.02 4.91
CA ARG A 155 -8.50 -1.58 4.04
C ARG A 155 -8.38 -0.14 3.60
N GLU A 156 -7.78 0.70 4.42
CA GLU A 156 -7.84 2.16 4.24
C GLU A 156 -6.44 2.69 3.93
N ILE A 157 -5.47 2.46 4.81
CA ILE A 157 -4.15 3.10 4.74
C ILE A 157 -3.23 2.47 3.69
N TRP A 158 -3.23 1.14 3.55
CA TRP A 158 -2.24 0.44 2.72
C TRP A 158 -2.37 0.76 1.23
N HIS A 159 -3.59 0.96 0.75
CA HIS A 159 -3.85 1.24 -0.66
C HIS A 159 -3.39 2.65 -1.05
N ASN A 160 -3.58 3.64 -0.18
CA ASN A 160 -3.19 5.02 -0.43
C ASN A 160 -2.59 5.71 0.82
N PRO A 161 -1.38 5.31 1.27
CA PRO A 161 -0.77 5.89 2.46
C PRO A 161 -0.34 7.35 2.25
N LEU A 162 -0.28 7.82 1.00
CA LEU A 162 0.11 9.19 0.67
C LEU A 162 -1.01 10.19 0.98
N SER A 163 -2.28 9.83 0.76
CA SER A 163 -3.42 10.68 1.13
C SER A 163 -3.41 11.04 2.61
N TYR A 164 -3.25 10.05 3.48
CA TYR A 164 -3.07 10.28 4.92
C TYR A 164 -1.82 11.11 5.22
N TYR A 165 -0.67 10.78 4.62
CA TYR A 165 0.57 11.52 4.85
C TYR A 165 0.43 13.01 4.51
N LEU A 166 -0.25 13.34 3.42
CA LEU A 166 -0.50 14.71 2.98
C LEU A 166 -1.68 15.37 3.70
N GLY A 167 -2.59 14.60 4.30
CA GLY A 167 -3.83 15.10 4.91
C GLY A 167 -4.90 15.44 3.86
N LEU A 168 -4.94 14.69 2.76
CA LEU A 168 -5.86 14.90 1.63
C LEU A 168 -7.20 14.17 1.78
N GLU A 169 -7.44 13.43 2.87
CA GLU A 169 -8.72 12.75 3.08
C GLU A 169 -9.91 13.73 3.22
N GLU A 170 -9.66 14.99 3.58
CA GLU A 170 -10.68 16.04 3.56
C GLU A 170 -11.03 16.51 2.13
N PHE A 171 -10.31 16.04 1.10
CA PHE A 171 -10.46 16.41 -0.31
C PHE A 171 -11.01 15.27 -1.18
N ASP A 172 -11.53 14.18 -0.60
CA ASP A 172 -12.28 13.13 -1.34
C ASP A 172 -13.69 13.60 -1.79
N GLU A 173 -13.90 14.91 -1.88
CA GLU A 173 -15.01 15.55 -2.61
C GLU A 173 -14.55 16.01 -4.01
N PHE A 174 -13.52 15.36 -4.57
CA PHE A 174 -13.36 15.29 -6.03
C PHE A 174 -14.22 14.13 -6.52
N ASP A 175 -15.53 14.42 -6.60
CA ASP A 175 -16.52 13.61 -7.31
C ASP A 175 -15.98 13.14 -8.66
N ASP A 176 -16.42 11.95 -9.03
CA ASP A 176 -16.22 11.22 -10.28
C ASP A 176 -16.74 11.97 -11.55
N ASP A 177 -16.59 13.29 -11.65
CA ASP A 177 -16.90 14.09 -12.86
C ASP A 177 -15.66 14.20 -13.78
N PHE A 178 -14.96 13.07 -13.99
CA PHE A 178 -14.21 12.90 -15.23
C PHE A 178 -15.20 12.43 -16.29
N ASP A 179 -16.15 13.31 -16.62
CA ASP A 179 -17.06 13.14 -17.75
C ASP A 179 -16.17 13.14 -19.00
N GLU A 180 -16.08 11.96 -19.62
CA GLU A 180 -15.40 11.74 -20.89
C GLU A 180 -16.13 12.54 -21.99
N GLU A 181 -15.82 13.84 -22.13
CA GLU A 181 -16.01 14.53 -23.41
C GLU A 181 -14.93 14.04 -24.38
N PHE A 182 -15.12 12.83 -24.90
CA PHE A 182 -14.64 12.51 -26.23
C PHE A 182 -15.50 13.32 -27.20
N ASP A 183 -15.03 14.52 -27.57
CA ASP A 183 -15.48 15.17 -28.79
C ASP A 183 -15.10 14.25 -29.96
N ASP A 184 -16.07 13.46 -30.43
CA ASP A 184 -16.10 12.91 -31.78
C ASP A 184 -16.25 14.11 -32.73
N ASP A 185 -15.13 14.75 -33.08
CA ASP A 185 -15.04 15.56 -34.29
C ASP A 185 -15.04 14.58 -35.48
N ASP A 186 -16.25 14.22 -35.92
CA ASP A 186 -16.53 13.71 -37.26
C ASP A 186 -16.11 14.79 -38.28
N ASP A 187 -14.84 14.76 -38.70
CA ASP A 187 -14.41 15.42 -39.94
C ASP A 187 -14.88 14.55 -41.12
N ASP A 188 -16.10 14.84 -41.59
CA ASP A 188 -16.60 14.51 -42.92
C ASP A 188 -15.74 15.23 -43.98
N ASP A 189 -14.64 14.60 -44.41
CA ASP A 189 -13.98 14.93 -45.68
C ASP A 189 -14.63 14.07 -46.80
N ASP A 190 -15.76 14.59 -47.31
CA ASP A 190 -16.29 14.28 -48.65
C ASP A 190 -15.30 14.85 -49.69
N ASP A 191 -14.33 14.05 -50.12
CA ASP A 191 -13.66 14.24 -51.41
C ASP A 191 -14.16 13.16 -52.38
N ASP A 192 -15.23 13.52 -53.10
CA ASP A 192 -15.59 13.01 -54.41
C ASP A 192 -14.38 13.16 -55.35
N ASP A 193 -13.75 12.07 -55.76
CA ASP A 193 -13.05 12.03 -57.03
C ASP A 193 -13.51 10.79 -57.80
N ASP A 194 -14.30 11.11 -58.82
CA ASP A 194 -14.89 10.23 -59.82
C ASP A 194 -13.87 9.25 -60.41
N ASP A 195 -14.26 7.98 -60.43
CA ASP A 195 -13.79 6.98 -61.40
C ASP A 195 -14.03 7.51 -62.82
N ASP A 196 -13.01 7.47 -63.67
CA ASP A 196 -13.19 7.02 -65.06
C ASP A 196 -11.87 6.59 -65.72
N ASP A 197 -11.92 5.32 -66.13
CA ASP A 197 -11.36 4.73 -67.35
C ASP A 197 -9.84 4.46 -67.50
N ASP A 198 -9.53 3.18 -67.23
CA ASP A 198 -9.18 2.14 -68.21
C ASP A 198 -7.91 2.24 -69.10
N ASP A 199 -7.30 1.05 -69.19
CA ASP A 199 -6.44 0.51 -70.24
C ASP A 199 -4.99 1.03 -70.36
N ASP A 200 -4.02 0.24 -69.88
CA ASP A 200 -3.30 -0.66 -70.80
C ASP A 200 -2.35 -1.63 -70.07
N LYS A 201 -2.77 -2.91 -70.08
CA LYS A 201 -2.05 -4.13 -70.45
C LYS A 201 -0.53 -4.24 -70.23
N ASP A 202 -0.21 -5.25 -69.43
CA ASP A 202 0.60 -6.45 -69.73
C ASP A 202 2.06 -6.32 -70.18
N ASP A 203 2.78 -7.39 -69.84
CA ASP A 203 4.11 -7.83 -70.25
C ASP A 203 5.26 -7.15 -69.50
N ASP A 204 6.20 -7.83 -68.85
CA ASP A 204 6.52 -9.26 -68.72
C ASP A 204 7.88 -9.29 -67.98
N LEU A 205 8.11 -10.34 -67.16
CA LEU A 205 9.42 -11.02 -66.98
C LEU A 205 10.56 -10.22 -66.28
N ASP A 206 11.40 -10.70 -65.35
CA ASP A 206 11.84 -12.01 -64.85
C ASP A 206 12.33 -11.73 -63.40
N GLY A 207 12.27 -12.61 -62.39
CA GLY A 207 12.56 -14.05 -62.45
C GLY A 207 14.06 -14.28 -62.30
N ASP A 208 14.49 -14.81 -61.16
CA ASP A 208 15.80 -15.45 -60.91
C ASP A 208 17.03 -14.53 -60.71
N ASP A 209 18.06 -14.89 -59.95
CA ASP A 209 18.32 -15.91 -58.93
C ASP A 209 19.78 -15.63 -58.48
N ASP A 210 20.10 -16.18 -57.34
CA ASP A 210 21.34 -16.19 -56.56
C ASP A 210 22.70 -16.12 -57.28
N GLY A 211 23.68 -15.59 -56.53
CA GLY A 211 24.95 -16.32 -56.39
C GLY A 211 26.21 -15.61 -56.89
N ASN A 212 26.90 -14.93 -55.97
CA ASN A 212 28.37 -14.83 -55.90
C ASN A 212 28.74 -14.00 -54.67
N ASN A 213 29.79 -14.26 -53.90
CA ASN A 213 30.80 -15.31 -53.85
C ASN A 213 31.63 -14.87 -52.63
N ASP A 214 31.73 -15.66 -51.57
CA ASP A 214 32.72 -15.42 -50.51
C ASP A 214 33.16 -16.78 -49.97
N ASP A 215 34.02 -17.43 -50.75
CA ASP A 215 34.99 -18.41 -50.27
C ASP A 215 36.30 -18.08 -50.97
N ASN A 216 37.31 -17.67 -50.20
CA ASN A 216 38.67 -18.16 -50.36
C ASN A 216 39.50 -17.85 -49.11
N ASP A 217 39.88 -18.95 -48.47
CA ASP A 217 41.01 -19.11 -47.56
C ASP A 217 42.33 -18.60 -48.17
N ASP A 218 43.07 -17.76 -47.42
CA ASP A 218 44.48 -17.93 -46.97
C ASP A 218 45.00 -16.62 -46.33
#